data_AF-A0A514Z5R9-F1
#
_entry.id   AF-A0A514Z5R9-F1
#
_cell.length_a   1.000
_cell.length_b   1.000
_cell.length_c   1.000
_cell.angle_alpha   90.00
_cell.angle_beta   90.00
_cell.angle_gamma   90.00
#
_symmetry.space_group_name_H-M   'P 1'
#
loop_
_entity.id
_entity.type
_entity.pdbx_description
1 polymer ?
#
loop_
_entity_poly.entity_id
_entity_poly.type
_entity_poly.pdbx_seq_one_letter_code
_entity_poly.pdbx_strand_id
1 'polypeptide(L)'
;MFIYIACSQGMTASLFCHRIVGFISEKKEEQSSLTAVYDDVDHVFKKRREYGVAYDLIFAYGGIDEIRSYTAFDFGSLFDVILVAPSEFYKTDEKSKMLADYPTIVKDLPSLLYGRMNADKGYDLLLGELINLDLERGYDSSVLTTTKSIDKDLEIYVGGNGSKDLYFRKIFEFLVGQGIRCYVSHYSMEELYEFKPEVDFDIRFIFGPISVLTERDFERVARRIDAFLVNDDSYFALKRRRKWMKAYKIPWCLYNDNHLKRKIRKGQFAEEEAKIWDFIMNIQMRSEDTSDLIVENFASENIGLNNNDDDFNGCWG
;
A
#
# COMPACT_ATOMS: atom_id res chain seq x y z
N MET A 1 3.15 -1.90 -19.82
CA MET A 1 2.84 -3.14 -19.08
C MET A 1 4.02 -3.52 -18.20
N PHE A 2 3.81 -3.65 -16.91
CA PHE A 2 4.79 -4.10 -15.93
C PHE A 2 4.65 -5.60 -15.69
N ILE A 3 5.73 -6.34 -15.90
CA ILE A 3 5.76 -7.80 -15.84
C ILE A 3 6.83 -8.20 -14.83
N TYR A 4 6.44 -8.95 -13.80
CA TYR A 4 7.39 -9.47 -12.81
C TYR A 4 7.69 -10.95 -13.08
N ILE A 5 8.96 -11.30 -13.27
CA ILE A 5 9.44 -12.67 -13.38
C ILE A 5 9.95 -13.14 -12.02
N ALA A 6 9.12 -13.91 -11.33
CA ALA A 6 9.38 -14.38 -9.97
C ALA A 6 10.11 -15.74 -10.00
N CYS A 7 11.33 -15.80 -9.48
CA CYS A 7 12.09 -17.06 -9.37
C CYS A 7 12.73 -17.23 -7.98
N SER A 8 13.51 -18.29 -7.78
CA SER A 8 14.08 -18.62 -6.47
C SER A 8 15.19 -17.64 -6.02
N GLN A 9 16.04 -17.16 -6.94
CA GLN A 9 17.24 -16.37 -6.62
C GLN A 9 17.61 -15.28 -7.64
N GLY A 10 16.65 -14.78 -8.44
CA GLY A 10 16.82 -13.66 -9.39
C GLY A 10 17.70 -13.93 -10.63
N MET A 11 18.78 -14.71 -10.51
CA MET A 11 19.80 -14.89 -11.57
C MET A 11 19.25 -15.52 -12.86
N THR A 12 18.42 -16.55 -12.74
CA THR A 12 17.87 -17.22 -13.94
C THR A 12 16.78 -16.36 -14.60
N ALA A 13 16.01 -15.63 -13.79
CA ALA A 13 15.03 -14.67 -14.29
C ALA A 13 15.71 -13.47 -14.97
N SER A 14 16.84 -12.97 -14.46
CA SER A 14 17.57 -11.86 -15.08
C SER A 14 18.12 -12.23 -16.45
N LEU A 15 18.69 -13.44 -16.60
CA LEU A 15 19.15 -13.95 -17.89
C LEU A 15 17.99 -14.13 -18.88
N PHE A 16 16.86 -14.64 -18.41
CA PHE A 16 15.65 -14.75 -19.21
C PHE A 16 15.19 -13.37 -19.71
N CYS A 17 15.07 -12.39 -18.82
CA CYS A 17 14.67 -11.03 -19.17
C CYS A 17 15.65 -10.37 -20.14
N HIS A 18 16.97 -10.51 -19.90
CA HIS A 18 18.00 -9.97 -20.79
C HIS A 18 17.87 -10.50 -22.22
N ARG A 19 17.66 -11.81 -22.40
CA ARG A 19 17.50 -12.42 -23.73
C ARG A 19 16.22 -11.97 -24.42
N ILE A 20 15.11 -11.92 -23.69
CA ILE A 20 13.83 -11.49 -24.24
C ILE A 20 13.88 -10.02 -24.67
N VAL A 21 14.38 -9.13 -23.81
CA VAL A 21 14.48 -7.70 -24.11
C VAL A 21 15.49 -7.43 -25.22
N GLY A 22 16.63 -8.14 -25.24
CA GLY A 22 17.59 -8.07 -26.34
C GLY A 22 16.94 -8.43 -27.68
N PHE A 23 16.18 -9.52 -27.72
CA PHE A 23 15.48 -9.95 -28.93
C PHE A 23 14.37 -8.98 -29.37
N ILE A 24 13.60 -8.42 -28.42
CA ILE A 24 12.61 -7.37 -28.72
C ILE A 24 13.30 -6.17 -29.35
N SER A 25 14.46 -5.77 -28.83
CA SER A 25 15.22 -4.63 -29.31
C SER A 25 15.77 -4.88 -30.73
N GLU A 26 16.24 -6.09 -31.02
CA GLU A 26 16.67 -6.50 -32.36
C GLU A 26 15.49 -6.50 -33.36
N LYS A 27 14.35 -7.08 -32.97
CA LYS A 27 13.12 -7.11 -33.79
C LYS A 27 12.51 -5.72 -34.01
N LYS A 28 12.78 -4.76 -33.13
CA LYS A 28 12.31 -3.37 -33.26
C LYS A 28 12.86 -2.71 -34.52
N GLU A 29 14.08 -3.05 -34.91
CA GLU A 29 14.72 -2.51 -36.11
C GLU A 29 14.12 -3.10 -37.40
N GLU A 30 13.51 -4.28 -37.31
CA GLU A 30 13.01 -5.01 -38.47
C GLU A 30 11.50 -4.85 -38.69
N GLN A 31 10.65 -4.95 -37.65
CA GLN A 31 9.19 -5.12 -37.84
C GLN A 31 8.27 -4.63 -36.70
N SER A 32 8.77 -4.21 -35.54
CA SER A 32 7.93 -3.92 -34.35
C SER A 32 8.22 -2.54 -33.75
N SER A 33 7.19 -1.80 -33.31
CA SER A 33 7.37 -0.53 -32.59
C SER A 33 7.55 -0.70 -31.08
N LEU A 34 7.46 -1.92 -30.56
CA LEU A 34 7.48 -2.19 -29.12
C LEU A 34 8.83 -1.84 -28.50
N THR A 35 8.78 -1.15 -27.37
CA THR A 35 9.91 -0.80 -26.54
C THR A 35 9.90 -1.62 -25.27
N ALA A 36 11.04 -2.22 -24.91
CA ALA A 36 11.15 -3.04 -23.72
C ALA A 36 12.41 -2.71 -22.93
N VAL A 37 12.31 -2.84 -21.61
CA VAL A 37 13.44 -2.74 -20.68
C VAL A 37 13.34 -3.87 -19.66
N TYR A 38 14.47 -4.25 -19.09
CA TYR A 38 14.50 -5.11 -17.91
C TYR A 38 15.40 -4.54 -16.83
N ASP A 39 15.06 -4.79 -15.58
CA ASP A 39 15.85 -4.41 -14.41
C ASP A 39 15.48 -5.30 -13.21
N ASP A 40 16.26 -5.22 -12.12
CA ASP A 40 15.82 -5.82 -10.87
C ASP A 40 14.60 -5.09 -10.30
N VAL A 41 13.79 -5.83 -9.53
CA VAL A 41 12.53 -5.32 -9.00
C VAL A 41 12.67 -4.10 -8.10
N ASP A 42 13.74 -3.98 -7.31
CA ASP A 42 14.00 -2.79 -6.48
C ASP A 42 14.22 -1.55 -7.36
N HIS A 43 14.95 -1.68 -8.46
CA HIS A 43 15.13 -0.60 -9.43
C HIS A 43 13.83 -0.26 -10.17
N VAL A 44 13.05 -1.25 -10.60
CA VAL A 44 11.76 -0.99 -11.26
C VAL A 44 10.81 -0.23 -10.34
N PHE A 45 10.75 -0.57 -9.05
CA PHE A 45 9.99 0.20 -8.07
C PHE A 45 10.45 1.66 -7.96
N LYS A 46 11.78 1.90 -7.90
CA LYS A 46 12.35 3.25 -7.81
C LYS A 46 12.10 4.08 -9.08
N LYS A 47 12.15 3.46 -10.26
CA LYS A 47 12.06 4.12 -11.56
C LYS A 47 10.70 3.96 -12.26
N ARG A 48 9.67 3.50 -11.56
CA ARG A 48 8.37 3.17 -12.16
C ARG A 48 7.78 4.24 -13.08
N ARG A 49 7.89 5.53 -12.72
CA ARG A 49 7.36 6.62 -13.55
C ARG A 49 8.17 6.82 -14.82
N GLU A 50 9.49 6.79 -14.70
CA GLU A 50 10.40 6.88 -15.83
C GLU A 50 10.16 5.71 -16.79
N TYR A 51 10.09 4.48 -16.26
CA TYR A 51 9.91 3.29 -17.08
C TYR A 51 8.51 3.21 -17.70
N GLY A 52 7.46 3.58 -16.96
CA GLY A 52 6.08 3.56 -17.46
C GLY A 52 5.81 4.58 -18.57
N VAL A 53 6.61 5.64 -18.69
CA VAL A 53 6.52 6.62 -19.78
C VAL A 53 7.41 6.23 -20.97
N ALA A 54 8.56 5.62 -20.70
CA ALA A 54 9.59 5.36 -21.71
C ALA A 54 9.45 4.02 -22.44
N TYR A 55 8.79 3.02 -21.84
CA TYR A 55 8.75 1.66 -22.36
C TYR A 55 7.34 1.06 -22.36
N ASP A 56 7.03 0.28 -23.40
CA ASP A 56 5.77 -0.46 -23.51
C ASP A 56 5.78 -1.70 -22.60
N LEU A 57 6.91 -2.39 -22.50
CA LEU A 57 7.09 -3.60 -21.70
C LEU A 57 8.23 -3.42 -20.69
N ILE A 58 7.92 -3.54 -19.39
CA ILE A 58 8.89 -3.42 -18.31
C ILE A 58 8.99 -4.77 -17.61
N PHE A 59 10.12 -5.46 -17.80
CA PHE A 59 10.39 -6.74 -17.15
C PHE A 59 11.18 -6.53 -15.86
N ALA A 60 10.55 -6.73 -14.71
CA ALA A 60 11.23 -6.83 -13.44
C ALA A 60 11.58 -8.29 -13.15
N TYR A 61 12.77 -8.57 -12.63
CA TYR A 61 13.11 -9.89 -12.11
C TYR A 61 13.44 -9.84 -10.62
N GLY A 62 13.14 -10.93 -9.91
CA GLY A 62 13.42 -11.03 -8.47
C GLY A 62 13.01 -12.37 -7.86
N GLY A 63 13.05 -12.41 -6.53
CA GLY A 63 12.64 -13.54 -5.72
C GLY A 63 11.11 -13.70 -5.66
N ILE A 64 10.58 -14.92 -5.78
CA ILE A 64 9.16 -15.20 -5.50
C ILE A 64 8.78 -14.82 -4.06
N ASP A 65 9.74 -14.91 -3.13
CA ASP A 65 9.57 -14.55 -1.73
C ASP A 65 9.64 -13.04 -1.50
N GLU A 66 9.79 -12.22 -2.53
CA GLU A 66 9.57 -10.78 -2.45
C GLU A 66 8.09 -10.43 -2.45
N ILE A 67 7.22 -11.33 -2.93
CA ILE A 67 5.77 -11.23 -2.82
C ILE A 67 5.35 -11.86 -1.51
N ARG A 68 5.05 -10.99 -0.54
CA ARG A 68 4.63 -11.34 0.82
C ARG A 68 3.40 -10.52 1.18
N SER A 69 2.71 -10.91 2.24
CA SER A 69 1.50 -10.22 2.71
C SER A 69 1.73 -8.71 2.85
N TYR A 70 2.93 -8.28 3.27
CA TYR A 70 3.31 -6.88 3.44
C TYR A 70 3.80 -6.15 2.18
N THR A 71 4.04 -6.86 1.07
CA THR A 71 4.40 -6.26 -0.24
C THR A 71 3.31 -6.46 -1.29
N ALA A 72 2.26 -7.22 -0.98
CA ALA A 72 1.17 -7.53 -1.89
C ALA A 72 0.53 -6.29 -2.53
N PHE A 73 0.36 -5.20 -1.76
CA PHE A 73 -0.11 -3.93 -2.29
C PHE A 73 0.83 -3.32 -3.33
N ASP A 74 2.14 -3.26 -3.02
CA ASP A 74 3.13 -2.66 -3.91
C ASP A 74 3.22 -3.44 -5.23
N PHE A 75 3.21 -4.78 -5.14
CA PHE A 75 3.19 -5.65 -6.32
C PHE A 75 1.87 -5.54 -7.08
N GLY A 76 0.74 -5.58 -6.36
CA GLY A 76 -0.62 -5.51 -6.89
C GLY A 76 -0.96 -4.19 -7.59
N SER A 77 -0.28 -3.11 -7.19
CA SER A 77 -0.50 -1.76 -7.75
C SER A 77 0.45 -1.42 -8.89
N LEU A 78 1.60 -2.10 -8.98
CA LEU A 78 2.60 -1.83 -10.01
C LEU A 78 2.55 -2.82 -11.16
N PHE A 79 2.51 -4.12 -10.85
CA PHE A 79 2.65 -5.16 -11.86
C PHE A 79 1.29 -5.54 -12.42
N ASP A 80 1.20 -5.57 -13.74
CA ASP A 80 0.05 -6.09 -14.44
C ASP A 80 0.02 -7.62 -14.34
N VAL A 81 1.21 -8.25 -14.41
CA VAL A 81 1.37 -9.69 -14.44
C VAL A 81 2.56 -10.13 -13.61
N ILE A 82 2.39 -11.20 -12.84
CA ILE A 82 3.44 -11.95 -12.18
C ILE A 82 3.54 -13.32 -12.83
N LEU A 83 4.67 -13.58 -13.49
CA LEU A 83 5.00 -14.85 -14.10
C LEU A 83 5.94 -15.62 -13.17
N VAL A 84 5.43 -16.71 -12.60
CA VAL A 84 6.17 -17.56 -11.67
C VAL A 84 7.03 -18.53 -12.45
N ALA A 85 8.34 -18.58 -12.17
CA ALA A 85 9.24 -19.48 -12.86
C ALA A 85 8.96 -20.96 -12.50
N PRO A 86 9.30 -21.93 -13.39
CA PRO A 86 9.09 -23.36 -13.15
C PRO A 86 9.63 -23.92 -11.84
N SER A 87 10.69 -23.33 -11.27
CA SER A 87 11.23 -23.77 -9.98
C SER A 87 10.33 -23.43 -8.79
N GLU A 88 9.35 -22.54 -8.96
CA GLU A 88 8.50 -22.00 -7.89
C GLU A 88 7.00 -22.15 -8.16
N PHE A 89 6.55 -22.91 -9.17
CA PHE A 89 5.13 -23.11 -9.49
C PHE A 89 4.27 -23.53 -8.29
N TYR A 90 4.85 -24.27 -7.33
CA TYR A 90 4.15 -24.68 -6.12
C TYR A 90 3.71 -23.49 -5.24
N LYS A 91 4.22 -22.27 -5.49
CA LYS A 91 3.83 -21.02 -4.82
C LYS A 91 2.81 -20.20 -5.62
N THR A 92 2.48 -20.55 -6.86
CA THR A 92 1.58 -19.76 -7.71
C THR A 92 0.20 -19.59 -7.07
N ASP A 93 -0.41 -20.66 -6.57
CA ASP A 93 -1.70 -20.61 -5.88
C ASP A 93 -1.66 -19.75 -4.61
N GLU A 94 -0.55 -19.82 -3.86
CA GLU A 94 -0.34 -19.00 -2.65
C GLU A 94 -0.28 -17.52 -3.01
N LYS A 95 0.52 -17.15 -4.02
CA LYS A 95 0.68 -15.76 -4.44
C LYS A 95 -0.57 -15.21 -5.12
N SER A 96 -1.29 -16.02 -5.89
CA SER A 96 -2.57 -15.66 -6.47
C SER A 96 -3.60 -15.30 -5.38
N LYS A 97 -3.71 -16.11 -4.32
CA LYS A 97 -4.59 -15.79 -3.18
C LYS A 97 -4.18 -14.52 -2.44
N MET A 98 -2.87 -14.24 -2.37
CA MET A 98 -2.34 -13.04 -1.72
C MET A 98 -2.64 -11.77 -2.52
N LEU A 99 -2.77 -11.89 -3.84
CA LEU A 99 -3.02 -10.79 -4.77
C LEU A 99 -4.46 -10.74 -5.29
N ALA A 100 -5.38 -11.53 -4.71
CA ALA A 100 -6.75 -11.69 -5.21
C ALA A 100 -7.57 -10.39 -5.23
N ASP A 101 -7.23 -9.42 -4.38
CA ASP A 101 -7.90 -8.12 -4.30
C ASP A 101 -7.33 -7.07 -5.28
N TYR A 102 -6.35 -7.47 -6.11
CA TYR A 102 -5.66 -6.59 -7.06
C TYR A 102 -5.90 -7.07 -8.50
N PRO A 103 -5.84 -6.17 -9.50
CA PRO A 103 -6.00 -6.54 -10.91
C PRO A 103 -4.80 -7.34 -11.47
N THR A 104 -3.77 -7.60 -10.66
CA THR A 104 -2.57 -8.33 -11.07
C THR A 104 -2.84 -9.80 -11.31
N ILE A 105 -2.52 -10.26 -12.52
CA ILE A 105 -2.64 -11.68 -12.88
C ILE A 105 -1.39 -12.42 -12.39
N VAL A 106 -1.57 -13.50 -11.62
CA VAL A 106 -0.49 -14.39 -11.19
C VAL A 106 -0.60 -15.70 -11.96
N LYS A 107 0.44 -16.06 -12.72
CA LYS A 107 0.40 -17.23 -13.61
C LYS A 107 1.76 -17.93 -13.69
N ASP A 108 1.73 -19.22 -13.98
CA ASP A 108 2.92 -20.00 -14.28
C ASP A 108 3.56 -19.53 -15.60
N LEU A 109 4.85 -19.22 -15.58
CA LEU A 109 5.62 -18.97 -16.78
C LEU A 109 5.82 -20.29 -17.54
N PRO A 110 5.37 -20.42 -18.81
CA PRO A 110 5.48 -21.67 -19.54
C PRO A 110 6.90 -22.26 -19.52
N SER A 111 7.08 -23.49 -19.06
CA SER A 111 8.41 -24.10 -18.89
C SER A 111 9.21 -24.18 -20.20
N LEU A 112 8.54 -24.28 -21.34
CA LEU A 112 9.16 -24.24 -22.66
C LEU A 112 9.75 -22.87 -22.99
N LEU A 113 9.10 -21.79 -22.53
CA LEU A 113 9.55 -20.42 -22.69
C LEU A 113 10.77 -20.14 -21.80
N TYR A 114 10.71 -20.57 -20.54
CA TYR A 114 11.78 -20.36 -19.57
C TYR A 114 13.01 -21.26 -19.82
N GLY A 115 12.79 -22.54 -20.07
CA GLY A 115 13.86 -23.55 -20.12
C GLY A 115 14.65 -23.61 -21.43
N ARG A 116 14.06 -23.20 -22.56
CA ARG A 116 14.78 -23.23 -23.85
C ARG A 116 15.77 -22.09 -24.00
N MET A 117 15.55 -20.96 -23.30
CA MET A 117 16.30 -19.70 -23.45
C MET A 117 16.59 -19.32 -24.92
N ASN A 118 15.76 -19.80 -25.86
CA ASN A 118 15.86 -19.57 -27.28
C ASN A 118 14.90 -18.43 -27.58
N ALA A 119 15.45 -17.24 -27.75
CA ALA A 119 14.66 -16.01 -27.82
C ALA A 119 13.72 -16.00 -29.03
N ASP A 120 14.16 -16.54 -30.17
CA ASP A 120 13.36 -16.59 -31.40
C ASP A 120 12.04 -17.35 -31.23
N LYS A 121 12.09 -18.56 -30.66
CA LYS A 121 10.89 -19.38 -30.43
C LYS A 121 10.13 -18.97 -29.16
N GLY A 122 10.84 -18.38 -28.20
CA GLY A 122 10.27 -17.89 -26.95
C GLY A 122 9.49 -16.59 -27.14
N TYR A 123 9.92 -15.73 -28.06
CA TYR A 123 9.30 -14.43 -28.27
C TYR A 123 7.87 -14.53 -28.78
N ASP A 124 7.58 -15.33 -29.81
CA ASP A 124 6.23 -15.45 -30.34
C ASP A 124 5.27 -16.05 -29.30
N LEU A 125 5.77 -16.99 -28.49
CA LEU A 125 5.01 -17.57 -27.37
C LEU A 125 4.77 -16.54 -26.26
N LEU A 126 5.79 -15.77 -25.88
CA LEU A 126 5.67 -14.70 -24.88
C LEU A 126 4.74 -13.60 -25.37
N LEU A 127 4.86 -13.16 -26.63
CA LEU A 127 4.00 -12.12 -27.19
C LEU A 127 2.55 -12.58 -27.24
N GLY A 128 2.29 -13.82 -27.68
CA GLY A 128 0.96 -14.42 -27.61
C GLY A 128 0.43 -14.48 -26.18
N GLU A 129 1.27 -14.85 -25.22
CA GLU A 129 0.89 -14.87 -23.80
C GLU A 129 0.59 -13.47 -23.26
N LEU A 130 1.43 -12.47 -23.56
CA LEU A 130 1.22 -11.08 -23.12
C LEU A 130 -0.02 -10.46 -23.75
N ILE A 131 -0.32 -10.76 -25.01
CA ILE A 131 -1.57 -10.33 -25.67
C ILE A 131 -2.78 -10.97 -24.98
N ASN A 132 -2.73 -12.28 -24.69
CA ASN A 132 -3.81 -12.96 -23.97
C ASN A 132 -4.01 -12.35 -22.58
N LEU A 133 -2.91 -12.06 -21.86
CA LEU A 133 -2.96 -11.44 -20.53
C LEU A 133 -3.53 -10.02 -20.58
N ASP A 134 -3.19 -9.23 -21.62
CA ASP A 134 -3.77 -7.89 -21.80
C ASP A 134 -5.27 -7.97 -22.10
N LEU A 135 -5.72 -8.96 -22.88
CA LEU A 135 -7.14 -9.23 -23.15
C LEU A 135 -7.88 -9.74 -21.91
N GLU A 136 -7.28 -10.66 -21.14
CA GLU A 136 -7.81 -11.15 -19.85
C GLU A 136 -7.98 -9.98 -18.89
N ARG A 137 -7.00 -9.07 -18.81
CA ARG A 137 -7.10 -7.85 -18.00
C ARG A 137 -8.15 -6.87 -18.53
N GLY A 138 -8.29 -6.71 -19.84
CA GLY A 138 -9.36 -5.91 -20.46
C GLY A 138 -10.74 -6.45 -20.11
N TYR A 139 -10.89 -7.78 -20.05
CA TYR A 139 -12.11 -8.44 -19.62
C TYR A 139 -12.33 -8.30 -18.11
N ASP A 140 -11.33 -8.58 -17.28
CA ASP A 140 -11.44 -8.49 -15.82
C ASP A 140 -11.60 -7.04 -15.34
N SER A 141 -11.03 -6.04 -16.02
CA SER A 141 -11.32 -4.63 -15.72
C SER A 141 -12.75 -4.22 -16.10
N SER A 142 -13.37 -4.90 -17.07
CA SER A 142 -14.78 -4.70 -17.43
C SER A 142 -15.75 -5.54 -16.57
N VAL A 143 -15.25 -6.62 -15.96
CA VAL A 143 -16.00 -7.60 -15.15
C VAL A 143 -15.71 -7.47 -13.65
N LEU A 144 -14.71 -6.66 -13.27
CA LEU A 144 -14.58 -6.07 -11.94
C LEU A 144 -15.87 -5.29 -11.71
N THR A 145 -16.85 -6.01 -11.18
CA THR A 145 -17.91 -5.49 -10.36
C THR A 145 -17.31 -4.33 -9.60
N THR A 146 -17.98 -3.18 -9.65
CA THR A 146 -17.95 -2.16 -8.60
C THR A 146 -18.17 -2.88 -7.26
N THR A 147 -17.13 -3.53 -6.76
CA THR A 147 -16.94 -3.83 -5.37
C THR A 147 -16.78 -2.48 -4.69
N LYS A 148 -17.11 -2.41 -3.42
CA LYS A 148 -17.15 -1.21 -2.56
C LYS A 148 -15.84 -0.40 -2.48
N SER A 149 -14.91 -0.53 -3.42
CA SER A 149 -13.63 0.16 -3.52
C SER A 149 -13.71 1.67 -3.78
N ILE A 150 -14.88 2.28 -3.62
CA ILE A 150 -15.07 3.76 -3.58
C ILE A 150 -15.44 4.24 -2.15
N ASP A 151 -15.96 3.37 -1.28
CA ASP A 151 -16.06 3.63 0.17
C ASP A 151 -14.94 2.83 0.86
N LYS A 152 -13.74 3.41 0.93
CA LYS A 152 -12.67 2.82 1.72
C LYS A 152 -13.03 2.97 3.21
N ASP A 153 -13.01 1.86 3.96
CA ASP A 153 -13.17 1.91 5.41
C ASP A 153 -12.02 2.73 6.03
N LEU A 154 -12.34 3.65 6.94
CA LEU A 154 -11.36 4.55 7.54
C LEU A 154 -10.56 3.84 8.64
N GLU A 155 -9.24 3.88 8.58
CA GLU A 155 -8.37 3.29 9.61
C GLU A 155 -7.64 4.39 10.42
N ILE A 156 -7.89 4.45 11.73
CA ILE A 156 -7.31 5.43 12.65
C ILE A 156 -6.39 4.73 13.65
N TYR A 157 -5.10 5.09 13.65
CA TYR A 157 -4.17 4.62 14.67
C TYR A 157 -4.23 5.50 15.92
N VAL A 158 -4.52 4.87 17.06
CA VAL A 158 -4.53 5.50 18.38
C VAL A 158 -3.24 5.20 19.13
N GLY A 159 -2.41 6.23 19.28
CA GLY A 159 -1.16 6.20 20.03
C GLY A 159 -1.34 6.56 21.51
N GLY A 160 -0.98 5.65 22.41
CA GLY A 160 -0.78 5.92 23.84
C GLY A 160 -1.73 5.19 24.79
N ASN A 161 -3.04 5.33 24.59
CA ASN A 161 -4.06 4.80 25.49
C ASN A 161 -4.65 3.46 25.04
N GLY A 162 -5.41 2.81 25.92
CA GLY A 162 -6.06 1.54 25.63
C GLY A 162 -7.49 1.72 25.10
N SER A 163 -7.95 0.77 24.29
CA SER A 163 -9.33 0.70 23.77
C SER A 163 -10.43 0.75 24.84
N LYS A 164 -10.08 0.47 26.10
CA LYS A 164 -11.01 0.42 27.24
C LYS A 164 -11.23 1.75 27.95
N ASP A 165 -10.49 2.81 27.58
CA ASP A 165 -10.60 4.12 28.23
C ASP A 165 -11.99 4.75 28.07
N LEU A 166 -12.43 5.47 29.11
CA LEU A 166 -13.78 6.05 29.19
C LEU A 166 -14.09 6.98 28.00
N TYR A 167 -13.07 7.68 27.52
CA TYR A 167 -13.17 8.54 26.34
C TYR A 167 -13.53 7.77 25.07
N PHE A 168 -12.80 6.71 24.75
CA PHE A 168 -13.04 5.92 23.55
C PHE A 168 -14.38 5.19 23.59
N ARG A 169 -14.80 4.71 24.77
CA ARG A 169 -16.15 4.16 24.94
C ARG A 169 -17.23 5.18 24.55
N LYS A 170 -17.08 6.44 25.00
CA LYS A 170 -18.03 7.51 24.67
C LYS A 170 -18.03 7.86 23.19
N ILE A 171 -16.86 7.88 22.55
CA ILE A 171 -16.76 8.07 21.09
C ILE A 171 -17.44 6.92 20.34
N PHE A 172 -17.19 5.68 20.72
CA PHE A 172 -17.79 4.53 20.04
C PHE A 172 -19.31 4.51 20.22
N GLU A 173 -19.81 4.82 21.43
CA GLU A 173 -21.25 4.99 21.67
C GLU A 173 -21.84 6.08 20.77
N PHE A 174 -21.17 7.22 20.63
CA PHE A 174 -21.59 8.32 19.77
C PHE A 174 -21.63 7.90 18.29
N LEU A 175 -20.54 7.31 17.76
CA LEU A 175 -20.43 6.89 16.36
C LEU A 175 -21.43 5.78 16.00
N VAL A 176 -21.58 4.78 16.86
CA VAL A 176 -22.59 3.73 16.70
C VAL A 176 -24.00 4.33 16.76
N GLY A 177 -24.22 5.34 17.61
CA GLY A 177 -25.46 6.11 17.65
C GLY A 177 -25.77 6.86 16.35
N GLN A 178 -24.76 7.19 15.55
CA GLN A 178 -24.90 7.76 14.20
C GLN A 178 -25.01 6.68 13.09
N GLY A 179 -25.02 5.39 13.45
CA GLY A 179 -25.09 4.28 12.51
C GLY A 179 -23.74 3.85 11.92
N ILE A 180 -22.63 4.36 12.44
CA ILE A 180 -21.27 4.02 11.97
C ILE A 180 -20.80 2.75 12.67
N ARG A 181 -20.34 1.77 11.88
CA ARG A 181 -19.80 0.50 12.36
C ARG A 181 -18.33 0.68 12.74
N CYS A 182 -18.03 0.64 14.04
CA CYS A 182 -16.67 0.75 14.54
C CYS A 182 -16.06 -0.63 14.81
N TYR A 183 -14.87 -0.89 14.28
CA TYR A 183 -14.04 -2.04 14.65
C TYR A 183 -12.86 -1.61 15.52
N VAL A 184 -12.62 -2.33 16.61
CA VAL A 184 -11.56 -1.99 17.56
C VAL A 184 -10.58 -3.16 17.63
N SER A 185 -9.34 -2.91 17.22
CA SER A 185 -8.27 -3.91 17.27
C SER A 185 -7.07 -3.39 18.04
N HIS A 186 -6.35 -4.30 18.68
CA HIS A 186 -5.02 -4.01 19.21
C HIS A 186 -4.01 -4.20 18.08
N TYR A 187 -2.89 -3.49 18.18
CA TYR A 187 -1.85 -3.55 17.16
C TYR A 187 -0.89 -4.72 17.43
N SER A 188 -0.73 -5.58 16.44
CA SER A 188 0.53 -6.27 16.16
C SER A 188 0.95 -5.93 14.72
N MET A 189 2.25 -5.95 14.44
CA MET A 189 2.74 -5.68 13.07
C MET A 189 2.14 -6.69 12.08
N GLU A 190 2.08 -7.96 12.47
CA GLU A 190 1.55 -9.06 11.66
C GLU A 190 0.06 -8.87 11.32
N GLU A 191 -0.77 -8.47 12.29
CA GLU A 191 -2.22 -8.22 12.11
C GLU A 191 -2.55 -6.99 11.26
N LEU A 192 -1.60 -6.07 11.06
CA LEU A 192 -1.79 -4.98 10.11
C LEU A 192 -1.60 -5.42 8.66
N TYR A 193 -0.78 -6.45 8.41
CA TYR A 193 -0.47 -6.92 7.05
C TYR A 193 -1.43 -8.02 6.60
N GLU A 194 -1.87 -8.89 7.50
CA GLU A 194 -2.80 -9.98 7.19
C GLU A 194 -4.23 -9.64 7.63
N PHE A 195 -4.65 -8.42 7.31
CA PHE A 195 -5.95 -7.92 7.75
C PHE A 195 -7.08 -8.54 6.91
N LYS A 196 -7.70 -9.58 7.47
CA LYS A 196 -8.94 -10.20 6.98
C LYS A 196 -10.00 -10.05 8.06
N PRO A 197 -10.73 -8.94 8.10
CA PRO A 197 -11.74 -8.70 9.13
C PRO A 197 -12.83 -9.78 9.03
N GLU A 198 -13.18 -10.38 10.16
CA GLU A 198 -14.32 -11.31 10.24
C GLU A 198 -15.67 -10.58 10.12
N VAL A 199 -15.66 -9.25 10.25
CA VAL A 199 -16.85 -8.40 10.30
C VAL A 199 -16.61 -7.13 9.51
N ASP A 200 -17.59 -6.73 8.69
CA ASP A 200 -17.58 -5.41 8.04
C ASP A 200 -17.51 -4.27 9.07
N PHE A 201 -16.81 -3.20 8.73
CA PHE A 201 -16.73 -1.97 9.51
C PHE A 201 -16.70 -0.76 8.59
N ASP A 202 -16.98 0.42 9.12
CA ASP A 202 -16.83 1.69 8.39
C ASP A 202 -15.61 2.47 8.90
N ILE A 203 -15.31 2.33 10.21
CA ILE A 203 -14.12 2.92 10.84
C ILE A 203 -13.44 1.88 11.74
N ARG A 204 -12.13 1.68 11.55
CA ARG A 204 -11.29 0.86 12.41
C ARG A 204 -10.38 1.73 13.28
N PHE A 205 -10.39 1.48 14.59
CA PHE A 205 -9.47 2.07 15.55
C PHE A 205 -8.40 1.06 15.97
N ILE A 206 -7.13 1.38 15.69
CA ILE A 206 -5.97 0.53 15.98
C ILE A 206 -5.23 1.10 17.20
N PHE A 207 -5.23 0.39 18.32
CA PHE A 207 -4.58 0.86 19.54
C PHE A 207 -3.16 0.32 19.68
N GLY A 208 -2.18 1.19 19.88
CA GLY A 208 -0.80 0.78 20.11
C GLY A 208 0.12 1.84 20.74
N PRO A 209 1.25 1.42 21.33
CA PRO A 209 2.23 2.35 21.87
C PRO A 209 2.99 3.01 20.72
N ILE A 210 2.80 4.33 20.55
CA ILE A 210 3.53 5.07 19.53
C ILE A 210 5.04 4.91 19.74
N SER A 211 5.55 4.93 20.97
CA SER A 211 6.98 4.80 21.30
C SER A 211 7.70 3.61 20.66
N VAL A 212 7.00 2.53 20.30
CA VAL A 212 7.57 1.32 19.72
C VAL A 212 7.81 1.42 18.20
N LEU A 213 7.12 2.33 17.50
CA LEU A 213 7.29 2.46 16.05
C LEU A 213 8.66 3.04 15.69
N THR A 214 9.48 2.27 14.96
CA THR A 214 10.70 2.79 14.31
C THR A 214 10.34 3.55 13.02
N GLU A 215 11.32 4.22 12.40
CA GLU A 215 11.12 4.87 11.11
C GLU A 215 10.65 3.87 10.05
N ARG A 216 11.31 2.70 9.96
CA ARG A 216 10.96 1.63 9.03
C ARG A 216 9.56 1.06 9.28
N ASP A 217 9.15 0.94 10.54
CA ASP A 217 7.80 0.45 10.88
C ASP A 217 6.75 1.52 10.56
N PHE A 218 7.10 2.80 10.77
CA PHE A 218 6.22 3.90 10.47
C PHE A 218 5.87 3.97 8.98
N GLU A 219 6.84 3.77 8.07
CA GLU A 219 6.56 3.74 6.62
C GLU A 219 5.48 2.71 6.27
N ARG A 220 5.51 1.57 6.96
CA ARG A 220 4.59 0.46 6.71
C ARG A 220 3.22 0.70 7.32
N VAL A 221 3.18 1.26 8.54
CA VAL A 221 1.93 1.65 9.20
C VAL A 221 1.25 2.81 8.46
N ALA A 222 2.03 3.79 8.00
CA ALA A 222 1.58 4.98 7.31
C ALA A 222 0.78 4.70 6.03
N ARG A 223 1.08 3.59 5.35
CA ARG A 223 0.37 3.20 4.13
C ARG A 223 -1.00 2.58 4.38
N ARG A 224 -1.25 2.09 5.61
CA ARG A 224 -2.47 1.36 5.93
C ARG A 224 -3.51 2.21 6.66
N ILE A 225 -3.05 3.22 7.39
CA ILE A 225 -3.91 4.09 8.19
C ILE A 225 -4.16 5.43 7.51
N ASP A 226 -5.35 5.97 7.69
CA ASP A 226 -5.77 7.26 7.15
C ASP A 226 -5.48 8.39 8.14
N ALA A 227 -5.32 8.06 9.43
CA ALA A 227 -5.09 9.07 10.46
C ALA A 227 -4.37 8.55 11.71
N PHE A 228 -3.79 9.49 12.44
CA PHE A 228 -3.28 9.28 13.79
C PHE A 228 -4.07 10.06 14.84
N LEU A 229 -4.36 9.41 15.95
CA LEU A 229 -4.89 10.03 17.16
C LEU A 229 -3.90 9.79 18.29
N VAL A 230 -3.28 10.85 18.80
CA VAL A 230 -2.10 10.74 19.68
C VAL A 230 -2.41 11.39 21.03
N ASN A 231 -2.14 10.67 22.11
CA ASN A 231 -2.24 11.23 23.46
C ASN A 231 -1.17 12.33 23.65
N ASP A 232 -1.53 13.46 24.28
CA ASP A 232 -0.63 14.56 24.61
C ASP A 232 0.56 14.15 25.50
N ASP A 233 0.41 13.13 26.34
CA ASP A 233 1.53 12.53 27.09
C ASP A 233 2.61 11.95 26.16
N SER A 234 2.23 11.58 24.93
CA SER A 234 3.15 11.12 23.88
C SER A 234 3.65 12.25 22.96
N TYR A 235 3.42 13.52 23.31
CA TYR A 235 3.77 14.68 22.48
C TYR A 235 5.26 14.74 22.13
N PHE A 236 6.17 14.40 23.05
CA PHE A 236 7.61 14.39 22.77
C PHE A 236 8.01 13.28 21.79
N ALA A 237 7.37 12.12 21.85
CA ALA A 237 7.55 11.06 20.87
C ALA A 237 7.01 11.50 19.50
N LEU A 238 5.86 12.19 19.48
CA LEU A 238 5.29 12.77 18.26
C LEU A 238 6.20 13.85 17.66
N LYS A 239 6.78 14.74 18.48
CA LYS A 239 7.65 15.84 18.01
C LYS A 239 8.83 15.33 17.19
N ARG A 240 9.42 14.19 17.57
CA ARG A 240 10.50 13.53 16.83
C ARG A 240 10.05 12.94 15.50
N ARG A 241 8.74 12.68 15.35
CA ARG A 241 8.14 11.93 14.23
C ARG A 241 7.21 12.76 13.37
N ARG A 242 7.02 14.04 13.69
CA ARG A 242 6.28 15.01 12.86
C ARG A 242 6.79 15.05 11.42
N LYS A 243 8.10 14.89 11.23
CA LYS A 243 8.70 14.81 9.90
C LYS A 243 8.12 13.65 9.09
N TRP A 244 7.94 12.49 9.72
CA TRP A 244 7.36 11.32 9.07
C TRP A 244 5.88 11.55 8.74
N MET A 245 5.09 12.04 9.69
CA MET A 245 3.66 12.33 9.44
C MET A 245 3.46 13.32 8.29
N LYS A 246 4.28 14.39 8.23
CA LYS A 246 4.25 15.36 7.13
C LYS A 246 4.70 14.74 5.81
N ALA A 247 5.76 13.93 5.80
CA ALA A 247 6.26 13.26 4.60
C ALA A 247 5.21 12.33 3.99
N TYR A 248 4.50 11.57 4.83
CA TYR A 248 3.43 10.66 4.42
C TYR A 248 2.05 11.33 4.31
N LYS A 249 1.96 12.65 4.55
CA LYS A 249 0.73 13.47 4.52
C LYS A 249 -0.43 12.94 5.39
N ILE A 250 -0.13 12.20 6.46
CA ILE A 250 -1.15 11.62 7.33
C ILE A 250 -1.68 12.69 8.28
N PRO A 251 -2.99 12.94 8.35
CA PRO A 251 -3.57 13.82 9.36
C PRO A 251 -3.38 13.22 10.77
N TRP A 252 -3.06 14.06 11.74
CA TRP A 252 -2.99 13.65 13.14
C TRP A 252 -3.74 14.60 14.07
N CYS A 253 -4.26 14.05 15.15
CA CYS A 253 -5.05 14.75 16.15
C CYS A 253 -4.51 14.45 17.56
N LEU A 254 -4.25 15.49 18.34
CA LEU A 254 -3.64 15.37 19.68
C LEU A 254 -4.70 15.47 20.78
N TYR A 255 -5.04 14.42 21.51
CA TYR A 255 -6.04 14.51 22.58
C TYR A 255 -5.39 14.50 23.98
N ASN A 256 -6.01 15.20 24.93
CA ASN A 256 -5.59 15.19 26.33
C ASN A 256 -6.55 14.34 27.18
N ASP A 257 -6.05 13.20 27.64
CA ASP A 257 -6.86 12.20 28.36
C ASP A 257 -7.45 12.76 29.68
N ASN A 258 -6.67 13.54 30.42
CA ASN A 258 -7.11 14.13 31.69
C ASN A 258 -8.21 15.18 31.49
N HIS A 259 -8.10 16.00 30.44
CA HIS A 259 -9.10 16.99 30.04
C HIS A 259 -10.41 16.30 29.68
N LEU A 260 -10.33 15.25 28.84
CA LEU A 260 -11.48 14.51 28.35
C LEU A 260 -12.21 13.78 29.47
N LYS A 261 -11.47 13.08 30.35
CA LYS A 261 -12.05 12.46 31.56
C LYS A 261 -12.80 13.47 32.43
N ARG A 262 -12.30 14.71 32.53
CA ARG A 262 -12.96 15.79 33.27
C ARG A 262 -14.23 16.29 32.58
N LYS A 263 -14.21 16.48 31.26
CA LYS A 263 -15.38 16.92 30.46
C LYS A 263 -16.51 15.89 30.52
N ILE A 264 -16.18 14.59 30.42
CA ILE A 264 -17.16 13.49 30.54
C ILE A 264 -17.82 13.51 31.92
N ARG A 265 -17.04 13.63 33.00
CA ARG A 265 -17.58 13.69 34.38
C ARG A 265 -18.50 14.90 34.60
N LYS A 266 -18.31 15.99 33.87
CA LYS A 266 -19.12 17.20 33.95
C LYS A 266 -20.32 17.21 32.99
N GLY A 267 -20.50 16.16 32.18
CA GLY A 267 -21.55 16.11 31.15
C GLY A 267 -21.33 17.10 30.00
N GLN A 268 -20.10 17.56 29.78
CA GLN A 268 -19.75 18.58 28.78
C GLN A 268 -19.03 17.95 27.58
N PHE A 269 -19.48 16.78 27.12
CA PHE A 269 -18.77 16.00 26.11
C PHE A 269 -19.16 16.33 24.66
N ALA A 270 -20.28 17.00 24.43
CA ALA A 270 -20.80 17.31 23.09
C ALA A 270 -19.82 18.13 22.21
N GLU A 271 -19.05 19.04 22.81
CA GLU A 271 -18.02 19.80 22.09
C GLU A 271 -16.90 18.89 21.55
N GLU A 272 -16.60 17.82 22.27
CA GLU A 272 -15.55 16.86 21.91
C GLU A 272 -16.07 15.85 20.87
N GLU A 273 -17.36 15.52 20.91
CA GLU A 273 -18.07 14.76 19.86
C GLU A 273 -18.07 15.50 18.52
N ALA A 274 -18.31 16.81 18.53
CA ALA A 274 -18.25 17.62 17.32
C ALA A 274 -16.83 17.64 16.71
N LYS A 275 -15.80 17.78 17.54
CA LYS A 275 -14.40 17.78 17.08
C LYS A 275 -13.95 16.43 16.51
N ILE A 276 -14.38 15.30 17.09
CA ILE A 276 -14.05 14.00 16.52
C ILE A 276 -14.78 13.79 15.19
N TRP A 277 -16.02 14.28 15.09
CA TRP A 277 -16.77 14.27 13.84
C TRP A 277 -16.08 15.09 12.74
N ASP A 278 -15.69 16.33 13.04
CA ASP A 278 -14.97 17.20 12.12
C ASP A 278 -13.64 16.57 11.68
N PHE A 279 -12.94 15.88 12.59
CA PHE A 279 -11.72 15.16 12.26
C PHE A 279 -11.98 14.00 11.30
N ILE A 280 -13.00 13.16 11.56
CA ILE A 280 -13.38 12.05 10.68
C ILE A 280 -13.77 12.57 9.29
N MET A 281 -14.57 13.63 9.22
CA MET A 281 -14.96 14.27 7.95
C MET A 281 -13.76 14.83 7.19
N ASN A 282 -12.80 15.45 7.90
CA ASN A 282 -11.56 15.93 7.28
C ASN A 282 -10.73 14.79 6.69
N ILE A 283 -10.65 13.66 7.39
CA ILE A 283 -9.95 12.47 6.90
C ILE A 283 -10.66 11.94 5.67
N GLN A 284 -11.98 11.80 5.70
CA GLN A 284 -12.76 11.29 4.58
C GLN A 284 -12.58 12.14 3.31
N MET A 285 -12.70 13.46 3.43
CA MET A 285 -12.45 14.38 2.32
C MET A 285 -11.03 14.22 1.77
N ARG A 286 -10.04 14.01 2.66
CA ARG A 286 -8.65 13.82 2.24
C ARG A 286 -8.41 12.44 1.62
N SER A 287 -9.03 11.38 2.12
CA SER A 287 -8.88 10.04 1.54
C SER A 287 -9.45 9.97 0.12
N GLU A 288 -10.49 10.77 -0.16
CA GLU A 288 -11.04 10.97 -1.51
C GLU A 288 -10.06 11.75 -2.41
N ASP A 289 -9.33 12.74 -1.87
CA ASP A 289 -8.30 13.51 -2.59
C ASP A 289 -6.95 12.76 -2.74
N THR A 290 -6.65 11.79 -1.87
CA THR A 290 -5.34 11.10 -1.78
C THR A 290 -5.33 9.73 -2.44
N SER A 291 -6.42 9.28 -3.07
CA SER A 291 -6.45 8.04 -3.87
C SER A 291 -5.39 7.99 -4.98
N ASP A 292 -4.84 9.15 -5.36
CA ASP A 292 -3.74 9.31 -6.33
C ASP A 292 -2.36 9.65 -5.72
N LEU A 293 -2.23 9.73 -4.39
CA LEU A 293 -1.01 10.26 -3.74
C LEU A 293 0.07 9.21 -3.52
N ILE A 294 0.96 9.14 -4.50
CA ILE A 294 2.29 8.53 -4.42
C ILE A 294 3.24 9.42 -3.61
N VAL A 295 3.77 8.92 -2.49
CA VAL A 295 4.85 9.59 -1.74
C VAL A 295 6.15 9.52 -2.54
N GLU A 296 6.64 10.66 -3.02
CA GLU A 296 8.02 10.83 -3.48
C GLU A 296 8.91 10.93 -2.24
N ASN A 297 9.66 9.87 -1.93
CA ASN A 297 11.06 9.91 -1.46
C ASN A 297 11.51 8.52 -0.98
N PHE A 298 12.17 7.79 -1.89
CA PHE A 298 13.08 6.69 -1.55
C PHE A 298 14.53 7.17 -1.70
N ALA A 299 14.93 8.15 -0.92
CA ALA A 299 16.34 8.42 -0.63
C ALA A 299 16.42 9.43 0.51
N SER A 300 17.27 9.13 1.48
CA SER A 300 17.77 10.11 2.43
C SER A 300 18.48 11.24 1.69
N GLU A 301 17.81 12.35 1.43
CA GLU A 301 18.45 13.60 1.10
C GLU A 301 18.25 14.61 2.24
N ASN A 302 19.39 15.06 2.76
CA ASN A 302 19.49 16.20 3.67
C ASN A 302 18.97 17.44 2.94
N ILE A 303 17.68 17.72 3.04
CA ILE A 303 17.13 19.00 2.61
C ILE A 303 17.17 19.94 3.82
N GLY A 304 17.91 21.03 3.63
CA GLY A 304 18.25 22.03 4.61
C GLY A 304 17.04 22.63 5.34
N LEU A 305 17.30 23.00 6.59
CA LEU A 305 16.40 23.70 7.48
C LEU A 305 15.91 25.01 6.84
N ASN A 306 14.65 25.04 6.41
CA ASN A 306 13.84 26.24 6.54
C ASN A 306 12.81 25.99 7.65
N ASN A 307 13.18 26.47 8.84
CA ASN A 307 12.27 26.65 9.95
C ASN A 307 11.43 27.88 9.63
N ASN A 308 10.27 27.69 9.01
CA ASN A 308 9.12 28.59 9.04
C ASN A 308 8.04 27.91 8.19
N ASP A 309 7.11 27.22 8.84
CA ASP A 309 5.75 26.95 8.34
C ASP A 309 4.98 26.29 9.50
N ASP A 310 4.36 27.16 10.30
CA ASP A 310 3.42 26.87 11.39
C ASP A 310 2.00 26.60 10.86
N ASP A 311 1.87 25.99 9.69
CA ASP A 311 0.57 25.62 9.13
C ASP A 311 0.21 24.18 9.49
N PHE A 312 -0.37 24.00 10.67
CA PHE A 312 -1.69 23.35 10.85
C PHE A 312 -2.07 23.26 12.34
N ASN A 313 -3.30 23.68 12.61
CA ASN A 313 -3.93 23.85 13.92
C ASN A 313 -3.83 22.63 14.83
N GLY A 314 -3.36 22.83 16.05
CA GLY A 314 -3.62 21.90 17.14
C GLY A 314 -5.13 21.81 17.37
N CYS A 315 -5.72 20.62 17.20
CA CYS A 315 -7.15 20.41 17.43
C CYS A 315 -7.57 20.50 18.91
N TRP A 316 -6.61 20.56 19.85
CA TRP A 316 -6.89 20.55 21.28
C TRP A 316 -5.87 21.45 22.00
N GLY A 317 -6.15 22.74 21.98
CA GLY A 317 -5.63 23.74 22.93
C GLY A 317 -6.74 24.20 23.85
#